data_AF-A0A7X2Z7Z9-F1
#
_entry.id   AF-A0A7X2Z7Z9-F1
#
_cell.length_a   1.000
_cell.length_b   1.000
_cell.length_c   1.000
_cell.angle_alpha   90.00
_cell.angle_beta   90.00
_cell.angle_gamma   90.00
#
_symmetry.space_group_name_H-M   'P 1'
#
loop_
_entity.id
_entity.type
_entity.pdbx_description
1 polymer ?
#
loop_
_entity_poly.entity_id
_entity_poly.type
_entity_poly.pdbx_seq_one_letter_code
_entity_poly.pdbx_strand_id
1 'polypeptide(L)'
;MNNWQLLERFPFPFQGDSYRYSNNSWALVPPICTDITLEYVEEVLEKRRLLERYPERTFQSFAHTLNAQWEILDMLMHELSGVYADYFSLDKQGDRWTFRNHLLNEEQAFTFGDVSTLPCEPLDFIGRHMQEDLIYLQQRDGDLYMDAGQLCFPANWSLAFDLGMTYLQFHSPVPIYSDSGLAEKVRGFLLRMEAGKPWTRLNWTINVGTRLDTSPEAFGEWGRGKFDLNAENVGREVHLRTEDQRLFRIPGSNGILFSIHTHLLPLEMLVQNPDWAQRFYKVLEDLPDPIAEYKGFISYKPLMLEYLRTFAGAEG
;
A
#
# COMPACT_ATOMS: atom_id res chain seq x y z
N MET A 1 20.91 -6.13 -0.98
CA MET A 1 19.96 -7.23 -1.26
C MET A 1 20.41 -7.96 -2.52
N ASN A 2 20.11 -9.25 -2.66
CA ASN A 2 20.35 -9.95 -3.92
C ASN A 2 19.29 -9.47 -4.93
N ASN A 3 19.71 -8.64 -5.90
CA ASN A 3 18.83 -7.96 -6.85
C ASN A 3 17.85 -8.91 -7.58
N TRP A 4 18.22 -10.17 -7.75
CA TRP A 4 17.38 -11.19 -8.39
C TRP A 4 16.13 -11.55 -7.58
N GLN A 5 16.22 -11.57 -6.24
CA GLN A 5 15.08 -11.93 -5.39
C GLN A 5 13.99 -10.85 -5.40
N LEU A 6 14.36 -9.58 -5.53
CA LEU A 6 13.40 -8.48 -5.70
C LEU A 6 12.67 -8.62 -7.04
N LEU A 7 13.41 -8.85 -8.13
CA LEU A 7 12.81 -9.00 -9.46
C LEU A 7 11.83 -10.19 -9.53
N GLU A 8 12.17 -11.33 -8.93
CA GLU A 8 11.32 -12.53 -8.91
C GLU A 8 10.00 -12.34 -8.15
N ARG A 9 10.02 -11.59 -7.04
CA ARG A 9 8.84 -11.38 -6.19
C ARG A 9 8.08 -10.09 -6.48
N PHE A 10 8.61 -9.20 -7.32
CA PHE A 10 7.99 -7.90 -7.56
C PHE A 10 6.62 -8.06 -8.21
N PRO A 11 5.55 -7.48 -7.66
CA PRO A 11 4.22 -7.57 -8.25
C PRO A 11 4.12 -6.66 -9.47
N PHE A 12 4.58 -7.14 -10.63
CA PHE A 12 4.50 -6.37 -11.86
C PHE A 12 3.02 -6.15 -12.26
N PRO A 13 2.53 -4.89 -12.35
CA PRO A 13 1.09 -4.60 -12.32
C PRO A 13 0.41 -4.72 -13.69
N PHE A 14 1.15 -4.98 -14.77
CA PHE A 14 0.65 -4.92 -16.13
C PHE A 14 0.44 -6.31 -16.75
N GLN A 15 -0.84 -6.63 -17.00
CA GLN A 15 -1.24 -7.85 -17.69
C GLN A 15 -1.27 -7.70 -19.22
N GLY A 16 -1.24 -6.46 -19.74
CA GLY A 16 -1.24 -6.17 -21.17
C GLY A 16 -0.45 -4.91 -21.50
N ASP A 17 -0.37 -4.61 -22.80
CA ASP A 17 0.49 -3.56 -23.36
C ASP A 17 -0.13 -2.14 -23.28
N SER A 18 -1.29 -2.02 -22.63
CA SER A 18 -2.00 -0.76 -22.41
C SER A 18 -2.58 -0.73 -21.00
N TYR A 19 -2.64 0.46 -20.40
CA TYR A 19 -3.26 0.69 -19.10
C TYR A 19 -4.43 1.66 -19.19
N ARG A 20 -5.57 1.25 -18.65
CA ARG A 20 -6.73 2.09 -18.36
C ARG A 20 -7.27 1.71 -16.99
N TYR A 21 -7.94 2.63 -16.31
CA TYR A 21 -8.62 2.29 -15.06
C TYR A 21 -9.72 1.27 -15.30
N SER A 22 -9.74 0.23 -14.48
CA SER A 22 -10.75 -0.82 -14.47
C SER A 22 -10.92 -1.34 -13.05
N ASN A 23 -11.98 -2.12 -12.83
CA ASN A 23 -12.05 -2.93 -11.63
C ASN A 23 -11.14 -4.15 -11.82
N ASN A 24 -9.88 -4.02 -11.42
CA ASN A 24 -8.85 -5.04 -11.54
C ASN A 24 -8.68 -5.89 -10.27
N SER A 25 -9.73 -6.03 -9.46
CA SER A 25 -9.71 -6.88 -8.26
C SER A 25 -9.97 -8.35 -8.59
N TRP A 26 -9.28 -9.25 -7.88
CA TRP A 26 -9.55 -10.69 -7.89
C TRP A 26 -9.59 -11.26 -6.48
N ALA A 27 -10.16 -12.46 -6.33
CA ALA A 27 -10.25 -13.13 -5.04
C ALA A 27 -8.84 -13.47 -4.52
N LEU A 28 -8.59 -13.16 -3.25
CA LEU A 28 -7.31 -13.41 -2.60
C LEU A 28 -7.31 -14.82 -2.01
N VAL A 29 -6.49 -15.71 -2.59
CA VAL A 29 -6.38 -17.13 -2.20
C VAL A 29 -4.90 -17.52 -2.16
N PRO A 30 -4.36 -17.92 -0.99
CA PRO A 30 -5.03 -17.99 0.33
C PRO A 30 -5.40 -16.60 0.88
N PRO A 31 -6.36 -16.50 1.81
CA PRO A 31 -6.87 -15.24 2.35
C PRO A 31 -5.91 -14.63 3.39
N ILE A 32 -4.67 -14.34 2.98
CA ILE A 32 -3.59 -13.83 3.86
C ILE A 32 -3.41 -12.32 3.62
N CYS A 33 -3.49 -11.51 4.67
CA CYS A 33 -3.44 -10.06 4.61
C CYS A 33 -2.04 -9.48 4.38
N THR A 34 -0.97 -10.17 4.77
CA THR A 34 0.41 -9.69 4.64
C THR A 34 1.36 -10.72 4.06
N ASP A 35 2.45 -10.25 3.47
CA ASP A 35 3.62 -11.06 3.17
C ASP A 35 4.85 -10.44 3.84
N ILE A 36 5.66 -11.29 4.50
CA ILE A 36 6.91 -10.86 5.11
C ILE A 36 8.02 -10.93 4.07
N THR A 37 8.55 -9.79 3.67
CA THR A 37 9.63 -9.71 2.68
C THR A 37 10.99 -9.49 3.36
N LEU A 38 12.07 -9.51 2.56
CA LEU A 38 13.43 -9.34 3.07
C LEU A 38 13.68 -7.95 3.65
N GLU A 39 12.87 -6.97 3.26
CA GLU A 39 12.90 -5.58 3.66
C GLU A 39 12.13 -5.31 4.96
N TYR A 40 11.50 -6.34 5.55
CA TYR A 40 10.64 -6.21 6.72
C TYR A 40 11.24 -5.33 7.83
N VAL A 41 12.48 -5.61 8.24
CA VAL A 41 13.13 -4.85 9.33
C VAL A 41 13.35 -3.40 8.93
N GLU A 42 13.79 -3.14 7.70
CA GLU A 42 14.05 -1.79 7.20
C GLU A 42 12.74 -0.98 7.12
N GLU A 43 11.70 -1.56 6.51
CA GLU A 43 10.41 -0.89 6.31
C GLU A 43 9.68 -0.66 7.63
N VAL A 44 9.66 -1.64 8.54
CA VAL A 44 9.01 -1.50 9.84
C VAL A 44 9.72 -0.45 10.70
N LEU A 45 11.05 -0.38 10.69
CA LEU A 45 11.78 0.65 11.42
C LEU A 45 11.55 2.04 10.82
N GLU A 46 11.52 2.18 9.50
CA GLU A 46 11.20 3.46 8.85
C GLU A 46 9.76 3.90 9.15
N LYS A 47 8.80 2.97 9.11
CA LYS A 47 7.42 3.22 9.50
C LYS A 47 7.31 3.73 10.94
N ARG A 48 7.95 3.05 11.89
CA ARG A 48 7.98 3.48 13.30
C ARG A 48 8.59 4.87 13.46
N ARG A 49 9.69 5.15 12.76
CA ARG A 49 10.32 6.48 12.76
C ARG A 49 9.35 7.56 12.28
N LEU A 50 8.57 7.28 11.24
CA LEU A 50 7.56 8.22 10.73
C LEU A 50 6.41 8.41 11.73
N LEU A 51 5.90 7.32 12.32
CA LEU A 51 4.84 7.36 13.33
C LEU A 51 5.22 8.11 14.61
N GLU A 52 6.48 7.99 15.04
CA GLU A 52 6.99 8.74 16.19
C GLU A 52 7.21 10.22 15.87
N ARG A 53 7.69 10.52 14.66
CA ARG A 53 8.09 11.88 14.28
C ARG A 53 6.91 12.74 13.82
N TYR A 54 5.92 12.13 13.18
CA TYR A 54 4.80 12.82 12.55
C TYR A 54 3.44 12.13 12.81
N PRO A 55 3.12 11.79 14.07
CA PRO A 55 1.92 11.02 14.41
C PRO A 55 0.65 11.64 13.83
N GLU A 56 0.57 12.97 13.77
CA GLU A 56 -0.57 13.73 13.27
C GLU A 56 -0.90 13.51 11.79
N ARG A 57 0.00 12.95 10.99
CA ARG A 57 -0.28 12.62 9.58
C ARG A 57 -0.20 11.13 9.27
N THR A 58 0.48 10.36 10.13
CA THR A 58 0.73 8.93 9.90
C THR A 58 -0.24 8.00 10.61
N PHE A 59 -0.91 8.44 11.67
CA PHE A 59 -1.99 7.68 12.30
C PHE A 59 -3.10 8.62 12.78
N GLN A 60 -4.34 8.31 12.38
CA GLN A 60 -5.52 9.00 12.88
C GLN A 60 -6.69 8.03 12.95
N SER A 61 -7.59 8.25 13.90
CA SER A 61 -8.80 7.45 14.09
C SER A 61 -9.90 8.28 14.75
N PHE A 62 -11.15 7.84 14.58
CA PHE A 62 -12.25 8.26 15.43
C PHE A 62 -12.52 7.25 16.54
N ALA A 63 -12.96 7.72 17.71
CA ALA A 63 -13.23 6.88 18.88
C ALA A 63 -14.22 5.73 18.62
N HIS A 64 -15.18 5.90 17.70
CA HIS A 64 -16.14 4.84 17.35
C HIS A 64 -15.52 3.65 16.60
N THR A 65 -14.26 3.77 16.13
CA THR A 65 -13.57 2.71 15.41
C THR A 65 -12.85 1.72 16.32
N LEU A 66 -12.70 1.99 17.62
CA LEU A 66 -11.87 1.18 18.53
C LEU A 66 -12.20 -0.32 18.53
N ASN A 67 -13.49 -0.69 18.45
CA ASN A 67 -13.87 -2.10 18.36
C ASN A 67 -13.34 -2.75 17.07
N ALA A 68 -13.43 -2.06 15.95
CA ALA A 68 -12.90 -2.55 14.68
C ALA A 68 -11.38 -2.66 14.70
N GLN A 69 -10.70 -1.72 15.36
CA GLN A 69 -9.25 -1.76 15.51
C GLN A 69 -8.81 -3.00 16.31
N TRP A 70 -9.53 -3.36 17.38
CA TRP A 70 -9.27 -4.59 18.14
C TRP A 70 -9.53 -5.85 17.30
N GLU A 71 -10.59 -5.88 16.49
CA GLU A 71 -10.83 -7.00 15.56
C GLU A 71 -9.73 -7.13 14.50
N ILE A 72 -9.22 -6.01 14.01
CA ILE A 72 -8.10 -5.99 13.06
C ILE A 72 -6.82 -6.51 13.72
N LEU A 73 -6.49 -6.03 14.92
CA LEU A 73 -5.36 -6.51 15.71
C LEU A 73 -5.47 -8.02 15.97
N ASP A 74 -6.65 -8.50 16.37
CA ASP A 74 -6.93 -9.93 16.60
C ASP A 74 -6.63 -10.77 15.34
N MET A 75 -7.26 -10.40 14.22
CA MET A 75 -7.09 -11.07 12.94
C MET A 75 -5.63 -11.15 12.51
N LEU A 76 -4.92 -10.01 12.57
CA LEU A 76 -3.55 -9.91 12.10
C LEU A 76 -2.56 -10.62 13.03
N MET A 77 -2.74 -10.58 14.34
CA MET A 77 -1.88 -11.33 15.26
C MET A 77 -2.01 -12.84 15.07
N HIS A 78 -3.23 -13.36 14.86
CA HIS A 78 -3.44 -14.77 14.57
C HIS A 78 -2.86 -15.16 13.21
N GLU A 79 -3.00 -14.30 12.19
CA GLU A 79 -2.37 -14.54 10.89
C GLU A 79 -0.84 -14.57 11.00
N LEU A 80 -0.23 -13.53 11.59
CA LEU A 80 1.22 -13.42 11.73
C LEU A 80 1.81 -14.61 12.51
N SER A 81 1.22 -14.95 13.65
CA SER A 81 1.71 -16.07 14.48
C SER A 81 1.36 -17.46 13.92
N GLY A 82 0.33 -17.58 13.09
CA GLY A 82 -0.08 -18.84 12.49
C GLY A 82 0.64 -19.15 11.18
N VAL A 83 0.75 -18.16 10.29
CA VAL A 83 1.37 -18.29 8.96
C VAL A 83 2.89 -18.14 9.04
N TYR A 84 3.37 -17.17 9.83
CA TYR A 84 4.79 -16.83 9.97
C TYR A 84 5.31 -17.17 11.38
N ALA A 85 5.04 -18.39 11.84
CA ALA A 85 5.34 -18.86 13.21
C ALA A 85 6.83 -18.81 13.59
N ASP A 86 7.74 -18.81 12.60
CA ASP A 86 9.18 -18.62 12.83
C ASP A 86 9.53 -17.16 13.20
N TYR A 87 8.67 -16.22 12.83
CA TYR A 87 8.88 -14.77 12.98
C TYR A 87 8.02 -14.15 14.07
N PHE A 88 6.85 -14.72 14.34
CA PHE A 88 5.91 -14.20 15.33
C PHE A 88 5.31 -15.30 16.19
N SER A 89 5.00 -14.97 17.44
CA SER A 89 4.22 -15.85 18.30
C SER A 89 3.22 -15.07 19.14
N LEU A 90 2.11 -15.73 19.49
CA LEU A 90 1.05 -15.18 20.30
C LEU A 90 0.70 -16.19 21.41
N ASP A 91 0.89 -15.79 22.67
CA ASP A 91 0.41 -16.55 23.84
C ASP A 91 -0.81 -15.86 24.45
N LYS A 92 -1.81 -16.65 24.87
CA LYS A 92 -3.11 -16.16 25.36
C LYS A 92 -3.50 -16.86 26.67
N GLN A 93 -3.66 -16.07 27.73
CA GLN A 93 -4.18 -16.49 29.03
C GLN A 93 -5.47 -15.71 29.32
N GLY A 94 -6.59 -16.18 28.79
CA GLY A 94 -7.83 -15.41 28.73
C GLY A 94 -7.63 -14.15 27.89
N ASP A 95 -7.96 -12.99 28.45
CA ASP A 95 -7.76 -11.70 27.80
C ASP A 95 -6.34 -11.16 27.94
N ARG A 96 -5.47 -11.80 28.75
CA ARG A 96 -4.06 -11.41 28.84
C ARG A 96 -3.26 -12.05 27.72
N TRP A 97 -2.80 -11.23 26.78
CA TRP A 97 -2.10 -11.66 25.58
C TRP A 97 -0.63 -11.26 25.67
N THR A 98 0.24 -12.07 25.07
CA THR A 98 1.65 -11.75 24.87
C THR A 98 2.02 -12.01 23.43
N PHE A 99 2.23 -10.93 22.68
CA PHE A 99 2.66 -10.97 21.28
C PHE A 99 4.18 -10.80 21.20
N ARG A 100 4.83 -11.60 20.36
CA ARG A 100 6.28 -11.56 20.15
C ARG A 100 6.60 -11.40 18.69
N ASN A 101 7.52 -10.48 18.42
CA ASN A 101 8.12 -10.28 17.11
C ASN A 101 9.60 -10.70 17.20
N HIS A 102 9.90 -11.89 16.70
CA HIS A 102 11.23 -12.49 16.78
C HIS A 102 12.22 -11.84 15.80
N LEU A 103 11.74 -11.22 14.72
CA LEU A 103 12.59 -10.48 13.77
C LEU A 103 13.20 -9.22 14.39
N LEU A 104 12.49 -8.59 15.34
CA LEU A 104 12.95 -7.40 16.06
C LEU A 104 13.37 -7.70 17.51
N ASN A 105 13.23 -8.95 17.96
CA ASN A 105 13.48 -9.39 19.33
C ASN A 105 12.66 -8.59 20.37
N GLU A 106 11.37 -8.44 20.11
CA GLU A 106 10.43 -7.66 20.93
C GLU A 106 9.30 -8.53 21.48
N GLU A 107 8.82 -8.19 22.67
CA GLU A 107 7.68 -8.82 23.34
C GLU A 107 6.79 -7.73 23.94
N GLN A 108 5.48 -7.83 23.70
CA GLN A 108 4.46 -6.97 24.30
C GLN A 108 3.40 -7.82 25.00
N ALA A 109 3.25 -7.63 26.31
CA ALA A 109 2.13 -8.15 27.07
C ALA A 109 1.06 -7.06 27.23
N PHE A 110 -0.21 -7.41 27.03
CA PHE A 110 -1.34 -6.49 27.14
C PHE A 110 -2.64 -7.25 27.47
N THR A 111 -3.72 -6.50 27.75
CA THR A 111 -5.06 -7.05 27.93
C THR A 111 -5.92 -6.72 26.72
N PHE A 112 -6.37 -7.73 26.00
CA PHE A 112 -7.23 -7.58 24.82
C PHE A 112 -8.52 -6.84 25.20
N GLY A 113 -8.83 -5.76 24.47
CA GLY A 113 -9.97 -4.89 24.74
C GLY A 113 -9.69 -3.73 25.71
N ASP A 114 -8.55 -3.69 26.40
CA ASP A 114 -8.15 -2.58 27.26
C ASP A 114 -7.01 -1.76 26.63
N VAL A 115 -7.38 -0.65 25.99
CA VAL A 115 -6.44 0.24 25.29
C VAL A 115 -5.37 0.82 26.21
N SER A 116 -5.64 0.93 27.52
CA SER A 116 -4.67 1.49 28.48
C SER A 116 -3.45 0.58 28.71
N THR A 117 -3.53 -0.67 28.26
CA THR A 117 -2.46 -1.67 28.37
C THR A 117 -1.61 -1.78 27.11
N LEU A 118 -1.95 -1.05 26.05
CA LEU A 118 -1.14 -0.89 24.84
C LEU A 118 -0.44 0.47 24.83
N PRO A 119 0.74 0.60 24.18
CA PRO A 119 1.44 1.87 24.08
C PRO A 119 0.76 2.88 23.14
N CYS A 120 -0.13 2.41 22.27
CA CYS A 120 -0.90 3.20 21.30
C CYS A 120 -2.20 2.45 20.96
N GLU A 121 -3.06 3.04 20.11
CA GLU A 121 -4.32 2.40 19.72
C GLU A 121 -4.07 1.07 18.97
N PRO A 122 -5.02 0.11 19.01
CA PRO A 122 -4.80 -1.24 18.49
C PRO A 122 -4.38 -1.30 17.02
N LEU A 123 -4.95 -0.44 16.16
CA LEU A 123 -4.59 -0.40 14.73
C LEU A 123 -3.18 0.15 14.50
N ASP A 124 -2.78 1.20 15.23
CA ASP A 124 -1.40 1.73 15.23
C ASP A 124 -0.44 0.64 15.74
N PHE A 125 -0.77 0.02 16.87
CA PHE A 125 0.07 -1.00 17.50
C PHE A 125 0.41 -2.14 16.55
N ILE A 126 -0.60 -2.76 15.92
CA ILE A 126 -0.35 -3.87 14.99
C ILE A 126 0.32 -3.40 13.71
N GLY A 127 -0.03 -2.20 13.22
CA GLY A 127 0.57 -1.59 12.04
C GLY A 127 2.07 -1.34 12.18
N ARG A 128 2.57 -1.11 13.41
CA ARG A 128 4.00 -1.02 13.75
C ARG A 128 4.76 -2.34 13.70
N HIS A 129 4.09 -3.44 13.40
CA HIS A 129 4.69 -4.75 13.13
C HIS A 129 4.44 -5.23 11.70
N MET A 130 3.89 -4.39 10.82
CA MET A 130 3.55 -4.73 9.44
C MET A 130 4.26 -3.83 8.43
N GLN A 131 4.52 -4.35 7.23
CA GLN A 131 5.09 -3.58 6.12
C GLN A 131 4.02 -2.71 5.44
N GLU A 132 2.77 -3.14 5.51
CA GLU A 132 1.63 -2.51 4.86
C GLU A 132 1.11 -1.28 5.61
N ASP A 133 0.70 -0.25 4.88
CA ASP A 133 -0.19 0.77 5.43
C ASP A 133 -1.58 0.17 5.62
N LEU A 134 -2.25 0.51 6.72
CA LEU A 134 -3.51 -0.10 7.14
C LEU A 134 -4.58 0.95 7.26
N ILE A 135 -5.59 0.92 6.40
CA ILE A 135 -6.70 1.86 6.41
C ILE A 135 -7.97 1.11 6.77
N TYR A 136 -8.76 1.67 7.69
CA TYR A 136 -10.07 1.17 8.04
C TYR A 136 -11.17 2.03 7.44
N LEU A 137 -11.95 1.42 6.55
CA LEU A 137 -13.15 2.01 5.98
C LEU A 137 -14.38 1.53 6.77
N GLN A 138 -14.93 2.41 7.60
CA GLN A 138 -16.18 2.14 8.30
C GLN A 138 -17.34 2.14 7.30
N GLN A 139 -18.17 1.10 7.33
CA GLN A 139 -19.44 1.12 6.61
C GLN A 139 -20.52 1.69 7.53
N ARG A 140 -21.06 2.86 7.16
CA ARG A 140 -22.17 3.54 7.87
C ARG A 140 -22.94 4.42 6.89
N ASP A 141 -24.20 4.71 7.21
CA ASP A 141 -25.04 5.62 6.41
C ASP A 141 -25.18 5.21 4.92
N GLY A 142 -25.03 3.92 4.61
CA GLY A 142 -25.07 3.38 3.25
C GLY A 142 -23.81 3.64 2.40
N ASP A 143 -22.73 4.12 3.02
CA ASP A 143 -21.46 4.43 2.37
C ASP A 143 -20.24 3.89 3.17
N LEU A 144 -19.04 4.11 2.62
CA LEU A 144 -17.76 3.79 3.24
C LEU A 144 -17.03 5.09 3.57
N TYR A 145 -16.57 5.20 4.82
CA TYR A 145 -15.86 6.36 5.35
C TYR A 145 -14.46 5.96 5.81
N MET A 146 -13.45 6.75 5.46
CA MET A 146 -12.09 6.56 5.99
C MET A 146 -12.03 7.07 7.43
N ASP A 147 -12.44 6.24 8.39
CA ASP A 147 -12.65 6.66 9.78
C ASP A 147 -11.45 6.32 10.70
N ALA A 148 -10.52 5.48 10.24
CA ALA A 148 -9.22 5.27 10.91
C ALA A 148 -8.16 4.78 9.91
N GLY A 149 -6.89 5.00 10.23
CA GLY A 149 -5.79 4.46 9.44
C GLY A 149 -4.41 4.72 10.00
N GLN A 150 -3.46 3.93 9.54
CA GLN A 150 -2.02 4.10 9.66
C GLN A 150 -1.44 4.21 8.24
N LEU A 151 -0.95 5.39 7.86
CA LEU A 151 -0.50 5.71 6.50
C LEU A 151 0.89 6.37 6.54
N CYS A 152 1.94 5.58 6.33
CA CYS A 152 3.33 6.05 6.38
C CYS A 152 3.95 6.16 4.99
N PHE A 153 3.51 5.34 4.04
CA PHE A 153 4.09 5.25 2.71
C PHE A 153 3.07 5.60 1.62
N PRO A 154 2.39 6.77 1.65
CA PRO A 154 1.39 7.08 0.63
C PRO A 154 2.01 7.44 -0.73
N ALA A 155 1.30 7.11 -1.80
CA ALA A 155 1.55 7.61 -3.15
C ALA A 155 0.93 9.02 -3.36
N ASN A 156 1.46 10.03 -2.65
CA ASN A 156 1.05 11.44 -2.75
C ASN A 156 -0.41 11.73 -2.37
N TRP A 157 -0.88 11.12 -1.28
CA TRP A 157 -2.14 11.44 -0.61
C TRP A 157 -1.93 11.45 0.92
N SER A 158 -2.91 11.95 1.68
CA SER A 158 -2.75 12.16 3.13
C SER A 158 -3.97 11.67 3.89
N LEU A 159 -3.72 10.87 4.93
CA LEU A 159 -4.73 10.46 5.89
C LEU A 159 -5.32 11.66 6.61
N ALA A 160 -4.50 12.67 6.94
CA ALA A 160 -4.96 13.87 7.62
C ALA A 160 -5.92 14.72 6.77
N PHE A 161 -5.82 14.61 5.44
CA PHE A 161 -6.74 15.28 4.53
C PHE A 161 -8.01 14.46 4.31
N ASP A 162 -7.89 13.13 4.24
CA ASP A 162 -8.97 12.25 3.80
C ASP A 162 -9.80 11.66 4.97
N LEU A 163 -9.36 11.82 6.23
CA LEU A 163 -10.08 11.29 7.38
C LEU A 163 -11.53 11.80 7.44
N GLY A 164 -12.47 10.87 7.59
CA GLY A 164 -13.91 11.13 7.65
C GLY A 164 -14.57 11.40 6.29
N MET A 165 -13.81 11.39 5.19
CA MET A 165 -14.38 11.48 3.83
C MET A 165 -15.04 10.16 3.41
N THR A 166 -16.07 10.27 2.57
CA THR A 166 -16.68 9.11 1.91
C THR A 166 -15.81 8.59 0.76
N TYR A 167 -16.06 7.35 0.35
CA TYR A 167 -15.37 6.71 -0.78
C TYR A 167 -15.28 7.59 -2.02
N LEU A 168 -16.36 8.27 -2.41
CA LEU A 168 -16.35 9.14 -3.59
C LEU A 168 -15.60 10.46 -3.35
N GLN A 169 -15.61 10.98 -2.13
CA GLN A 169 -14.94 12.24 -1.81
C GLN A 169 -13.42 12.11 -1.90
N PHE A 170 -12.83 11.09 -1.24
CA PHE A 170 -11.38 10.90 -1.28
C PHE A 170 -10.87 10.37 -2.63
N HIS A 171 -11.75 9.80 -3.48
CA HIS A 171 -11.39 9.46 -4.87
C HIS A 171 -11.65 10.58 -5.89
N SER A 172 -12.20 11.73 -5.47
CA SER A 172 -12.51 12.84 -6.38
C SER A 172 -11.34 13.37 -7.23
N PRO A 173 -10.06 13.30 -6.78
CA PRO A 173 -8.93 13.76 -7.61
C PRO A 173 -8.56 12.81 -8.76
N VAL A 174 -9.06 11.56 -8.77
CA VAL A 174 -8.68 10.56 -9.77
C VAL A 174 -9.33 10.88 -11.12
N PRO A 175 -8.55 11.19 -12.17
CA PRO A 175 -9.12 11.52 -13.48
C PRO A 175 -9.87 10.30 -14.03
N ILE A 176 -10.99 10.55 -14.71
CA ILE A 176 -11.84 9.53 -15.37
C ILE A 176 -12.65 8.66 -14.38
N TYR A 177 -12.38 8.72 -13.07
CA TYR A 177 -13.11 7.93 -12.07
C TYR A 177 -14.54 8.45 -11.85
N SER A 178 -14.75 9.77 -11.88
CA SER A 178 -16.07 10.41 -11.75
C SER A 178 -16.97 10.25 -12.99
N ASP A 179 -16.38 10.29 -14.19
CA ASP A 179 -17.16 10.43 -15.42
C ASP A 179 -17.54 9.08 -16.06
N SER A 180 -16.84 8.00 -15.68
CA SER A 180 -17.03 6.65 -16.24
C SER A 180 -18.04 5.78 -15.46
N GLY A 181 -18.49 6.24 -14.29
CA GLY A 181 -19.29 5.44 -13.35
C GLY A 181 -18.51 4.28 -12.70
N LEU A 182 -17.18 4.24 -12.87
CA LEU A 182 -16.32 3.21 -12.29
C LEU A 182 -16.28 3.32 -10.76
N ALA A 183 -16.19 4.55 -10.23
CA ALA A 183 -16.18 4.80 -8.79
C ALA A 183 -17.40 4.21 -8.09
N GLU A 184 -18.59 4.45 -8.63
CA GLU A 184 -19.86 3.95 -8.11
C GLU A 184 -19.93 2.42 -8.16
N LYS A 185 -19.43 1.80 -9.25
CA LYS A 185 -19.38 0.35 -9.39
C LYS A 185 -18.48 -0.29 -8.36
N VAL A 186 -17.27 0.26 -8.17
CA VAL A 186 -16.32 -0.24 -7.17
C VAL A 186 -16.87 -0.02 -5.75
N ARG A 187 -17.41 1.16 -5.45
CA ARG A 187 -18.11 1.43 -4.17
C ARG A 187 -19.20 0.39 -3.90
N GLY A 188 -20.06 0.14 -4.89
CA GLY A 188 -21.13 -0.84 -4.76
C GLY A 188 -20.61 -2.26 -4.53
N PHE A 189 -19.52 -2.65 -5.18
CA PHE A 189 -18.84 -3.90 -4.93
C PHE A 189 -18.31 -3.99 -3.48
N LEU A 190 -17.58 -2.97 -3.02
CA LEU A 190 -17.03 -2.91 -1.67
C LEU A 190 -18.13 -2.99 -0.60
N LEU A 191 -19.25 -2.28 -0.77
CA LEU A 191 -20.40 -2.34 0.15
C LEU A 191 -21.02 -3.74 0.29
N ARG A 192 -20.85 -4.61 -0.71
CA ARG A 192 -21.37 -6.00 -0.73
C ARG A 192 -20.31 -7.04 -0.39
N MET A 193 -19.07 -6.64 -0.11
CA MET A 193 -18.00 -7.57 0.20
C MET A 193 -18.32 -8.39 1.46
N GLU A 194 -18.16 -9.70 1.39
CA GLU A 194 -18.47 -10.65 2.46
C GLU A 194 -17.22 -10.99 3.29
N ALA A 195 -17.40 -11.24 4.60
CA ALA A 195 -16.34 -11.76 5.46
C ALA A 195 -15.87 -13.14 4.98
N GLY A 196 -14.57 -13.41 5.12
CA GLY A 196 -13.95 -14.67 4.66
C GLY A 196 -13.72 -14.79 3.15
N LYS A 197 -14.07 -13.77 2.36
CA LYS A 197 -13.82 -13.71 0.91
C LYS A 197 -13.04 -12.43 0.56
N PRO A 198 -11.77 -12.32 0.99
CA PRO A 198 -10.98 -11.12 0.72
C PRO A 198 -10.62 -11.02 -0.77
N TRP A 199 -10.27 -9.79 -1.15
CA TRP A 199 -9.89 -9.46 -2.52
C TRP A 199 -8.53 -8.78 -2.51
N THR A 200 -7.78 -8.94 -3.59
CA THR A 200 -6.55 -8.18 -3.85
C THR A 200 -6.66 -7.48 -5.20
N ARG A 201 -5.89 -6.41 -5.37
CA ARG A 201 -5.65 -5.72 -6.64
C ARG A 201 -4.26 -5.09 -6.61
N LEU A 202 -3.78 -4.71 -7.78
CA LEU A 202 -2.57 -3.89 -7.90
C LEU A 202 -2.94 -2.45 -8.28
N ASN A 203 -2.32 -1.50 -7.59
CA ASN A 203 -2.21 -0.12 -8.03
C ASN A 203 -0.75 0.19 -8.35
N TRP A 204 -0.48 1.22 -9.14
CA TRP A 204 0.90 1.57 -9.50
C TRP A 204 1.08 3.06 -9.72
N THR A 205 2.31 3.52 -9.57
CA THR A 205 2.76 4.86 -9.98
C THR A 205 4.27 4.82 -10.23
N ILE A 206 4.88 5.98 -10.46
CA ILE A 206 6.33 6.12 -10.63
C ILE A 206 6.89 6.98 -9.51
N ASN A 207 7.92 6.46 -8.84
CA ASN A 207 8.66 7.15 -7.80
C ASN A 207 10.05 7.54 -8.30
N VAL A 208 10.57 8.65 -7.80
CA VAL A 208 11.96 9.05 -7.99
C VAL A 208 12.68 8.88 -6.65
N GLY A 209 13.78 8.14 -6.68
CA GLY A 209 14.48 7.65 -5.49
C GLY A 209 13.75 6.49 -4.81
N THR A 210 14.32 6.05 -3.69
CA THR A 210 13.86 4.89 -2.91
C THR A 210 12.93 5.27 -1.75
N ARG A 211 12.54 6.54 -1.63
CA ARG A 211 11.73 7.01 -0.50
C ARG A 211 10.31 6.46 -0.59
N LEU A 212 9.87 5.79 0.49
CA LEU A 212 8.53 5.25 0.63
C LEU A 212 7.49 6.32 1.06
N ASP A 213 7.87 7.23 1.96
CA ASP A 213 7.07 8.40 2.36
C ASP A 213 7.07 9.46 1.25
N THR A 214 6.18 9.29 0.27
CA THR A 214 5.90 10.30 -0.77
C THR A 214 4.61 11.07 -0.49
N SER A 215 4.35 11.38 0.77
CA SER A 215 3.21 12.17 1.22
C SER A 215 3.27 13.65 0.78
N PRO A 216 2.12 14.33 0.64
CA PRO A 216 2.08 15.76 0.34
C PRO A 216 2.84 16.62 1.36
N GLU A 217 2.79 16.27 2.66
CA GLU A 217 3.45 17.03 3.73
C GLU A 217 4.98 16.94 3.64
N ALA A 218 5.52 15.86 3.05
CA ALA A 218 6.95 15.69 2.81
C ALA A 218 7.39 16.13 1.39
N PHE A 219 6.53 16.76 0.59
CA PHE A 219 6.82 17.10 -0.82
C PHE A 219 8.13 17.89 -1.00
N GLY A 220 8.47 18.77 -0.06
CA GLY A 220 9.72 19.53 -0.08
C GLY A 220 10.98 18.66 0.01
N GLU A 221 10.88 17.45 0.57
CA GLU A 221 11.98 16.48 0.74
C GLU A 221 12.14 15.57 -0.48
N TRP A 222 11.04 15.12 -1.10
CA TRP A 222 11.07 14.13 -2.18
C TRP A 222 10.78 14.68 -3.58
N GLY A 223 10.02 15.76 -3.69
CA GLY A 223 9.60 16.31 -4.99
C GLY A 223 10.76 16.85 -5.83
N ARG A 224 11.87 17.24 -5.18
CA ARG A 224 13.03 17.85 -5.84
C ARG A 224 13.79 16.89 -6.75
N GLY A 225 13.83 15.59 -6.42
CA GLY A 225 14.58 14.60 -7.20
C GLY A 225 14.13 14.51 -8.65
N LYS A 226 12.89 14.92 -8.96
CA LYS A 226 12.35 14.97 -10.32
C LYS A 226 13.12 15.93 -11.24
N PHE A 227 13.75 16.98 -10.70
CA PHE A 227 14.47 17.98 -11.48
C PHE A 227 15.92 17.59 -11.79
N ASP A 228 16.47 16.61 -11.08
CA ASP A 228 17.85 16.13 -11.27
C ASP A 228 17.94 14.95 -12.25
N LEU A 229 16.80 14.50 -12.79
CA LEU A 229 16.73 13.40 -13.73
C LEU A 229 17.32 13.74 -15.09
N ASN A 230 18.08 12.79 -15.65
CA ASN A 230 18.67 12.86 -16.97
C ASN A 230 18.86 11.45 -17.56
N ALA A 231 19.36 11.36 -18.79
CA ALA A 231 19.54 10.10 -19.50
C ALA A 231 20.51 9.12 -18.80
N GLU A 232 21.45 9.61 -17.99
CA GLU A 232 22.46 8.77 -17.33
C GLU A 232 21.95 8.18 -16.01
N ASN A 233 21.02 8.84 -15.32
CA ASN A 233 20.54 8.41 -14.00
C ASN A 233 19.12 7.84 -13.98
N VAL A 234 18.33 8.01 -15.05
CA VAL A 234 16.91 7.58 -15.10
C VAL A 234 16.72 6.09 -14.77
N GLY A 235 17.63 5.22 -15.21
CA GLY A 235 17.59 3.78 -14.90
C GLY A 235 17.67 3.48 -13.40
N ARG A 236 18.52 4.21 -12.67
CA ARG A 236 18.79 3.99 -11.24
C ARG A 236 17.80 4.74 -10.34
N GLU A 237 17.46 5.97 -10.70
CA GLU A 237 16.68 6.85 -9.83
C GLU A 237 15.18 6.66 -10.00
N VAL A 238 14.70 6.28 -11.19
CA VAL A 238 13.28 6.06 -11.42
C VAL A 238 12.90 4.64 -11.04
N HIS A 239 11.85 4.53 -10.24
CA HIS A 239 11.32 3.28 -9.74
C HIS A 239 9.87 3.09 -10.19
N LEU A 240 9.56 1.91 -10.69
CA LEU A 240 8.17 1.46 -10.75
C LEU A 240 7.72 1.16 -9.32
N ARG A 241 6.68 1.88 -8.89
CA ARG A 241 6.05 1.68 -7.59
C ARG A 241 4.77 0.88 -7.79
N THR A 242 4.64 -0.27 -7.15
CA THR A 242 3.41 -1.05 -7.10
C THR A 242 2.88 -1.11 -5.68
N GLU A 243 1.57 -0.99 -5.52
CA GLU A 243 0.87 -1.28 -4.27
C GLU A 243 0.07 -2.58 -4.43
N ASP A 244 0.42 -3.62 -3.66
CA ASP A 244 -0.46 -4.78 -3.44
C ASP A 244 -1.49 -4.39 -2.39
N GLN A 245 -2.73 -4.28 -2.86
CA GLN A 245 -3.84 -3.75 -2.12
C GLN A 245 -4.82 -4.87 -1.77
N ARG A 246 -4.92 -5.19 -0.49
CA ARG A 246 -5.77 -6.28 0.01
C ARG A 246 -6.94 -5.74 0.82
N LEU A 247 -8.11 -6.31 0.60
CA LEU A 247 -9.39 -5.86 1.13
C LEU A 247 -10.04 -6.99 1.93
N PHE A 248 -10.24 -6.76 3.22
CA PHE A 248 -10.85 -7.72 4.15
C PHE A 248 -12.09 -7.11 4.80
N ARG A 249 -13.22 -7.83 4.77
CA ARG A 249 -14.40 -7.45 5.55
C ARG A 249 -14.18 -7.88 6.99
N ILE A 250 -14.23 -6.91 7.91
CA ILE A 250 -14.15 -7.17 9.35
C ILE A 250 -15.53 -7.60 9.84
N PRO A 251 -15.69 -8.83 10.37
CA PRO A 251 -17.00 -9.44 10.54
C PRO A 251 -17.89 -8.78 11.61
N GLY A 252 -17.34 -8.34 12.74
CA GLY A 252 -18.10 -7.72 13.82
C GLY A 252 -18.47 -6.27 13.50
N SER A 253 -17.47 -5.43 13.21
CA SER A 253 -17.66 -4.01 12.89
C SER A 253 -18.26 -3.76 11.51
N ASN A 254 -18.28 -4.78 10.64
CA ASN A 254 -18.74 -4.73 9.26
C ASN A 254 -18.03 -3.66 8.39
N GLY A 255 -16.87 -3.16 8.81
CA GLY A 255 -16.03 -2.29 8.00
C GLY A 255 -15.06 -3.07 7.11
N ILE A 256 -14.23 -2.35 6.36
CA ILE A 256 -13.24 -2.93 5.45
C ILE A 256 -11.84 -2.53 5.94
N LEU A 257 -10.99 -3.52 6.20
CA LEU A 257 -9.56 -3.30 6.27
C LEU A 257 -9.01 -3.25 4.84
N PHE A 258 -8.33 -2.15 4.53
CA PHE A 258 -7.60 -1.92 3.30
C PHE A 258 -6.11 -1.89 3.63
N SER A 259 -5.43 -2.97 3.32
CA SER A 259 -3.99 -3.17 3.51
C SER A 259 -3.25 -2.82 2.22
N ILE A 260 -2.15 -2.05 2.31
CA ILE A 260 -1.42 -1.52 1.16
C ILE A 260 0.08 -1.82 1.32
N HIS A 261 0.58 -2.87 0.66
CA HIS A 261 2.01 -3.16 0.62
C HIS A 261 2.66 -2.42 -0.55
N THR A 262 3.61 -1.52 -0.25
CA THR A 262 4.33 -0.75 -1.27
C THR A 262 5.61 -1.45 -1.68
N HIS A 263 5.81 -1.65 -2.98
CA HIS A 263 7.03 -2.19 -3.56
C HIS A 263 7.65 -1.19 -4.53
N LEU A 264 8.98 -1.08 -4.53
CA LEU A 264 9.76 -0.27 -5.47
C LEU A 264 10.70 -1.16 -6.29
N LEU A 265 10.73 -0.94 -7.60
CA LEU A 265 11.66 -1.60 -8.52
C LEU A 265 12.34 -0.56 -9.42
N PRO A 266 13.67 -0.36 -9.33
CA PRO A 266 14.36 0.57 -10.21
C PRO A 266 14.28 0.11 -11.67
N LEU A 267 14.22 1.06 -12.60
CA LEU A 267 14.09 0.74 -14.02
C LEU A 267 15.26 -0.12 -14.53
N GLU A 268 16.48 0.09 -14.04
CA GLU A 268 17.66 -0.71 -14.40
C GLU A 268 17.55 -2.19 -14.01
N MET A 269 16.74 -2.49 -12.99
CA MET A 269 16.41 -3.86 -12.62
C MET A 269 15.22 -4.38 -13.41
N LEU A 270 14.18 -3.55 -13.62
CA LEU A 270 13.02 -3.91 -14.43
C LEU A 270 13.43 -4.38 -15.83
N VAL A 271 14.37 -3.68 -16.47
CA VAL A 271 14.83 -4.02 -17.83
C VAL A 271 15.64 -5.33 -17.91
N GLN A 272 16.04 -5.92 -16.77
CA GLN A 272 16.63 -7.25 -16.75
C GLN A 272 15.61 -8.35 -17.11
N ASN A 273 14.31 -8.03 -17.05
CA ASN A 273 13.24 -8.84 -17.61
C ASN A 273 12.78 -8.22 -18.96
N PRO A 274 13.15 -8.79 -20.12
CA PRO A 274 12.83 -8.22 -21.43
C PRO A 274 11.32 -8.07 -21.69
N ASP A 275 10.51 -9.02 -21.22
CA ASP A 275 9.06 -8.97 -21.39
C ASP A 275 8.46 -7.81 -20.61
N TRP A 276 8.96 -7.56 -19.40
CA TRP A 276 8.53 -6.42 -18.58
C TRP A 276 9.00 -5.10 -19.17
N ALA A 277 10.25 -5.03 -19.66
CA ALA A 277 10.77 -3.86 -20.35
C ALA A 277 9.90 -3.47 -21.54
N GLN A 278 9.59 -4.44 -22.41
CA GLN A 278 8.75 -4.23 -23.59
C GLN A 278 7.32 -3.83 -23.21
N ARG A 279 6.69 -4.55 -22.26
CA ARG A 279 5.33 -4.24 -21.84
C ARG A 279 5.23 -2.86 -21.21
N PHE A 280 6.17 -2.53 -20.32
CA PHE A 280 6.16 -1.25 -19.63
C PHE A 280 6.43 -0.09 -20.59
N TYR A 281 7.31 -0.25 -21.57
CA TYR A 281 7.47 0.71 -22.67
C TYR A 281 6.14 1.00 -23.37
N LYS A 282 5.45 -0.04 -23.85
CA LYS A 282 4.18 0.10 -24.58
C LYS A 282 3.08 0.74 -23.71
N VAL A 283 3.02 0.35 -22.43
CA VAL A 283 2.09 0.94 -21.48
C VAL A 283 2.33 2.44 -21.35
N LEU A 284 3.58 2.89 -21.17
CA LEU A 284 3.90 4.31 -21.05
C LEU A 284 3.64 5.07 -22.36
N GLU A 285 3.92 4.44 -23.50
CA GLU A 285 3.69 5.03 -24.83
C GLU A 285 2.20 5.29 -25.08
N ASP A 286 1.32 4.33 -24.75
CA ASP A 286 -0.13 4.43 -24.91
C ASP A 286 -0.83 5.14 -23.72
N LEU A 287 -0.12 5.44 -22.63
CA LEU A 287 -0.74 6.02 -21.43
C LEU A 287 -1.28 7.43 -21.71
N PRO A 288 -2.59 7.69 -21.49
CA PRO A 288 -3.16 9.03 -21.59
C PRO A 288 -2.44 10.02 -20.67
N ASP A 289 -2.11 11.20 -21.21
CA ASP A 289 -1.38 12.23 -20.47
C ASP A 289 -2.08 12.67 -19.16
N PRO A 290 -3.42 12.80 -19.08
CA PRO A 290 -4.08 13.09 -17.80
C PRO A 290 -3.80 12.06 -16.70
N ILE A 291 -3.57 10.79 -17.05
CA ILE A 291 -3.19 9.74 -16.09
C ILE A 291 -1.75 9.93 -15.64
N ALA A 292 -0.83 10.26 -16.56
CA ALA A 292 0.57 10.54 -16.23
C ALA A 292 0.74 11.84 -15.41
N GLU A 293 -0.11 12.85 -15.66
CA GLU A 293 -0.22 14.08 -14.87
C GLU A 293 -0.68 13.77 -13.45
N TYR A 294 -1.79 13.06 -13.30
CA TYR A 294 -2.33 12.66 -12.00
C TYR A 294 -1.33 11.81 -11.19
N LYS A 295 -0.67 10.84 -11.84
CA LYS A 295 0.37 10.02 -11.21
C LYS A 295 1.69 10.79 -11.00
N GLY A 296 1.79 12.03 -11.48
CA GLY A 296 2.86 12.95 -11.13
C GLY A 296 4.19 12.73 -11.86
N PHE A 297 4.19 12.04 -13.00
CA PHE A 297 5.41 11.70 -13.75
C PHE A 297 5.45 12.21 -15.20
N ILE A 298 4.45 12.96 -15.64
CA ILE A 298 4.39 13.50 -17.01
C ILE A 298 5.67 14.24 -17.44
N SER A 299 6.31 14.99 -16.53
CA SER A 299 7.47 15.83 -16.86
C SER A 299 8.73 15.04 -17.21
N TYR A 300 8.84 13.79 -16.77
CA TYR A 300 9.97 12.90 -17.05
C TYR A 300 9.57 11.60 -17.76
N LYS A 301 8.30 11.47 -18.16
CA LYS A 301 7.81 10.41 -19.05
C LYS A 301 8.65 10.27 -20.33
N PRO A 302 9.08 11.36 -21.02
CA PRO A 302 9.95 11.24 -22.20
C PRO A 302 11.30 10.57 -21.91
N LEU A 303 11.95 10.91 -20.80
CA LEU A 303 13.23 10.30 -20.41
C LEU A 303 13.07 8.79 -20.14
N MET A 304 11.97 8.40 -19.51
CA MET A 304 11.66 6.98 -19.28
C MET A 304 11.43 6.24 -20.60
N LEU A 305 10.71 6.84 -21.55
CA LEU A 305 10.47 6.25 -22.87
C LEU A 305 11.78 6.07 -23.65
N GLU A 306 12.66 7.08 -23.64
CA GLU A 306 13.99 6.99 -24.27
C GLU A 306 14.83 5.88 -23.67
N TYR A 307 14.87 5.78 -22.33
CA TYR A 307 15.57 4.72 -21.62
C TYR A 307 15.00 3.33 -21.95
N LEU A 308 13.68 3.15 -21.80
CA LEU A 308 13.06 1.85 -22.02
C LEU A 308 13.15 1.41 -23.49
N ARG A 309 13.15 2.34 -24.45
CA ARG A 309 13.30 2.03 -25.88
C ARG A 309 14.60 1.28 -26.19
N THR A 310 15.69 1.52 -25.45
CA THR A 310 16.95 0.79 -25.69
C THR A 310 16.88 -0.69 -25.28
N PHE A 311 15.87 -1.07 -24.50
CA PHE A 311 15.65 -2.44 -23.99
C PHE A 311 14.39 -3.10 -24.55
N ALA A 312 13.37 -2.29 -24.88
CA ALA A 312 12.12 -2.73 -25.50
C ALA A 312 12.36 -3.01 -26.99
N GLY A 313 12.96 -4.16 -27.29
CA GLY A 313 13.05 -4.73 -28.64
C GLY A 313 13.56 -3.74 -29.70
N ALA A 314 14.89 -3.69 -29.87
CA ALA A 314 15.42 -3.56 -31.23
C ALA A 314 14.78 -4.69 -32.06
N GLU A 315 13.89 -4.33 -33.00
CA GLU A 315 13.52 -5.25 -34.07
C GLU A 315 14.80 -5.55 -34.85
N GLY A 316 15.29 -6.79 -34.70
CA GLY A 316 16.29 -7.40 -35.56
C GLY A 316 15.75 -8.71 -36.08
#